data_AF-A0A941IY47-F1
#
_entry.id   AF-A0A941IY47-F1
#
_cell.length_a   1.000
_cell.length_b   1.000
_cell.length_c   1.000
_cell.angle_alpha   90.00
_cell.angle_beta   90.00
_cell.angle_gamma   90.00
#
_symmetry.space_group_name_H-M   'P 1'
#
loop_
_entity.id
_entity.type
_entity.pdbx_description
1 polymer ?
#
loop_
_entity_poly.entity_id
_entity_poly.type
_entity_poly.pdbx_seq_one_letter_code
_entity_poly.pdbx_strand_id
1 'polypeptide(L)' 'MRLPRTILKQDLAKKLYPQSSNVTSAMQLLRKEINLSPKLNSKLHALTRNKRAHYFTHKELEVILEHFCINQDEFEGL' A
#
# COMPACT_ATOMS: atom_id res chain seq x y z
N MET A 1 0.01 3.43 -19.54
CA MET A 1 0.65 3.11 -18.25
C MET A 1 0.08 1.82 -17.68
N ARG A 2 0.85 1.05 -16.92
CA ARG A 2 0.35 -0.09 -16.13
C ARG A 2 1.06 -0.07 -14.78
N LEU A 3 0.29 -0.02 -13.69
CA LEU A 3 0.83 -0.29 -12.36
C LEU A 3 1.66 -1.59 -12.38
N PRO A 4 2.75 -1.65 -11.60
CA PRO A 4 3.56 -2.86 -11.56
C PRO A 4 2.72 -4.03 -11.05
N ARG A 5 3.01 -5.24 -11.57
CA ARG A 5 2.32 -6.48 -11.13
C ARG A 5 2.43 -6.69 -9.61
N THR A 6 3.53 -6.25 -9.03
CA THR A 6 3.80 -6.25 -7.61
C THR A 6 4.65 -5.05 -7.23
N ILE A 7 4.49 -4.53 -6.02
CA ILE A 7 5.35 -3.50 -5.43
C ILE A 7 5.87 -3.96 -4.07
N LEU A 8 7.10 -3.58 -3.74
CA LEU A 8 7.63 -3.76 -2.39
C LEU A 8 6.85 -2.90 -1.40
N LYS A 9 6.44 -3.48 -0.27
CA LYS A 9 5.68 -2.73 0.76
C LYS A 9 6.42 -1.49 1.24
N GLN A 10 7.76 -1.60 1.35
CA GLN A 10 8.62 -0.50 1.75
C GLN A 10 8.64 0.65 0.75
N ASP A 11 8.59 0.34 -0.55
CA ASP A 11 8.63 1.36 -1.60
C ASP A 11 7.29 2.09 -1.68
N LEU A 12 6.18 1.34 -1.54
CA LEU A 12 4.85 1.92 -1.37
C LEU A 12 4.81 2.83 -0.13
N ALA A 13 5.29 2.35 1.01
CA ALA A 13 5.28 3.13 2.24
C ALA A 13 6.11 4.42 2.13
N LYS A 14 7.28 4.38 1.47
CA LYS A 14 8.08 5.59 1.21
C LYS A 14 7.32 6.61 0.36
N LYS A 15 6.67 6.16 -0.72
CA LYS A 15 5.87 7.04 -1.60
C LYS A 15 4.69 7.66 -0.86
N LEU A 16 3.99 6.89 -0.02
CA LEU A 16 2.83 7.37 0.72
C LEU A 16 3.18 8.27 1.92
N TYR A 17 4.37 8.11 2.49
CA TYR A 17 4.81 8.85 3.67
C TYR A 17 6.21 9.45 3.49
N PRO A 18 6.39 10.40 2.55
CA PRO A 18 7.69 11.02 2.27
C PRO A 18 8.27 11.80 3.46
N GLN A 19 7.40 12.28 4.36
CA GLN A 19 7.76 12.95 5.61
C GLN A 19 8.36 12.03 6.69
N SER A 20 8.31 10.71 6.49
CA SER A 20 8.85 9.75 7.44
C SER A 20 10.37 9.77 7.42
N SER A 21 11.00 9.84 8.61
CA SER A 21 12.46 9.89 8.74
C SER A 21 13.18 8.63 8.25
N ASN A 22 12.49 7.48 8.20
CA ASN A 22 13.03 6.24 7.67
C ASN A 22 11.92 5.30 7.16
N VAL A 23 12.36 4.24 6.48
CA VAL A 23 11.49 3.22 5.84
C VAL A 23 10.67 2.43 6.86
N THR A 24 11.27 2.09 8.00
CA THR A 24 10.62 1.33 9.05
C THR A 24 9.45 2.12 9.64
N SER A 25 9.66 3.41 9.90
CA SER A 25 8.61 4.33 10.36
C SER A 25 7.50 4.48 9.32
N ALA A 26 7.82 4.63 8.04
CA ALA A 26 6.83 4.69 6.97
C ALA A 26 6.00 3.39 6.89
N MET A 27 6.67 2.24 7.00
CA MET A 27 6.02 0.93 7.05
C MET A 27 5.12 0.76 8.27
N GLN A 28 5.50 1.29 9.43
CA GLN A 28 4.67 1.27 10.63
C GLN A 28 3.41 2.14 10.45
N LEU A 29 3.53 3.32 9.83
CA LEU A 29 2.37 4.17 9.50
C LEU A 29 1.40 3.43 8.57
N LEU A 30 1.91 2.81 7.49
CA LEU A 30 1.08 2.04 6.57
C LEU A 30 0.36 0.88 7.26
N ARG A 31 1.07 0.13 8.12
CA ARG A 31 0.47 -0.97 8.91
C ARG A 31 -0.59 -0.47 9.88
N LYS A 32 -0.31 0.65 10.55
CA LYS A 32 -1.25 1.28 11.47
C LYS A 32 -2.52 1.70 10.75
N GLU A 33 -2.40 2.34 9.59
CA GLU A 33 -3.54 2.73 8.75
C GLU A 33 -4.39 1.53 8.32
N ILE A 34 -3.75 0.47 7.82
CA ILE A 34 -4.45 -0.78 7.46
C ILE A 34 -5.19 -1.36 8.67
N ASN A 35 -4.56 -1.39 9.85
CA ASN A 35 -5.17 -1.94 11.05
C ASN A 35 -6.32 -1.06 11.60
N LEU A 36 -6.21 0.26 11.47
CA LEU A 36 -7.22 1.21 11.92
C LEU A 36 -8.43 1.31 10.99
N SER A 37 -8.31 0.86 9.73
CA SER A 37 -9.40 0.79 8.77
C SER A 37 -9.90 -0.65 8.60
N PRO A 38 -10.99 -1.05 9.29
CA PRO A 38 -11.56 -2.39 9.14
C PRO A 38 -11.94 -2.71 7.69
N LYS A 39 -12.43 -1.70 6.95
CA LYS A 39 -12.80 -1.83 5.54
C LYS A 39 -11.59 -2.18 4.67
N LEU A 40 -10.48 -1.45 4.83
CA LEU A 40 -9.25 -1.70 4.09
C LEU A 40 -8.67 -3.07 4.45
N ASN A 41 -8.58 -3.38 5.74
CA ASN A 41 -8.06 -4.68 6.20
C ASN A 41 -8.87 -5.84 5.63
N SER A 42 -10.20 -5.74 5.65
CA SER A 42 -11.10 -6.78 5.14
C SER A 42 -10.96 -6.97 3.63
N LYS A 43 -10.90 -5.87 2.85
CA LYS A 43 -10.65 -5.93 1.41
C LYS A 43 -9.30 -6.62 1.11
N LEU A 44 -8.23 -6.22 1.80
CA LEU A 44 -6.90 -6.82 1.63
C LEU A 44 -6.88 -8.30 2.01
N HIS A 45 -7.58 -8.68 3.08
CA HIS A 45 -7.69 -10.08 3.50
C HIS A 45 -8.50 -10.93 2.50
N ALA A 46 -9.52 -10.35 1.86
CA ALA A 46 -10.32 -11.04 0.85
C ALA A 46 -9.54 -11.24 -0.47
N LEU A 47 -8.68 -10.28 -0.83
CA LEU A 47 -7.92 -10.31 -2.08
C LEU A 47 -6.81 -11.36 -2.12
N THR A 48 -6.22 -11.70 -0.97
CA THR A 48 -5.07 -12.58 -0.93
C THR A 48 -5.22 -13.65 0.14
N ARG A 49 -5.31 -14.91 -0.30
CA ARG A 49 -5.30 -16.08 0.59
C ARG A 49 -3.91 -16.34 1.17
N ASN A 50 -2.86 -15.94 0.46
CA ASN A 50 -1.45 -16.06 0.84
C ASN A 50 -0.78 -14.69 0.87
N LYS A 51 -0.74 -14.05 2.04
CA LYS A 51 -0.07 -12.75 2.23
C LYS A 51 1.42 -12.90 1.98
N ARG A 52 1.92 -12.34 0.87
CA ARG A 52 3.36 -12.21 0.65
C ARG A 52 3.93 -11.23 1.68
N ALA A 53 4.97 -11.65 2.39
CA ALA A 53 5.52 -10.87 3.51
C ALA A 53 5.98 -9.47 3.06
N HIS A 54 6.66 -9.38 1.91
CA HIS A 54 7.39 -8.18 1.48
C HIS A 54 6.76 -7.42 0.30
N TYR A 55 5.74 -7.98 -0.35
CA TYR A 55 5.16 -7.41 -1.57
C TYR A 55 3.65 -7.23 -1.44
N PHE A 56 3.13 -6.20 -2.10
CA PHE A 56 1.73 -6.11 -2.48
C PHE A 56 1.59 -6.51 -3.96
N THR A 57 0.54 -7.26 -4.26
CA THR A 57 0.07 -7.53 -5.61
C THR A 57 -0.60 -6.31 -6.21
N HIS A 58 -0.77 -6.29 -7.52
CA HIS A 58 -1.49 -5.24 -8.23
C HIS A 58 -2.87 -4.93 -7.62
N LYS A 59 -3.68 -5.96 -7.31
CA LYS A 59 -5.01 -5.77 -6.69
C LYS A 59 -4.94 -5.20 -5.28
N GLU A 60 -3.97 -5.63 -4.48
CA GLU A 60 -3.75 -5.07 -3.14
C GLU A 60 -3.31 -3.61 -3.22
N LEU A 61 -2.47 -3.28 -4.20
CA LEU A 61 -2.04 -1.91 -4.46
C LEU A 61 -3.24 -1.03 -4.84
N GLU A 62 -4.10 -1.46 -5.77
CA GLU A 62 -5.30 -0.71 -6.16
C GLU A 62 -6.21 -0.41 -4.96
N VAL A 63 -6.46 -1.40 -4.10
CA VAL A 63 -7.28 -1.21 -2.89
C VAL A 63 -6.63 -0.25 -1.90
N ILE A 64 -5.30 -0.28 -1.78
CA ILE A 64 -4.57 0.66 -0.92
C ILE A 64 -4.68 2.08 -1.49
N LEU A 65 -4.42 2.26 -2.78
CA LEU A 65 -4.49 3.57 -3.43
C LEU A 65 -5.91 4.15 -3.38
N GLU A 66 -6.94 3.32 -3.60
CA GLU A 66 -8.35 3.69 -3.43
C GLU A 66 -8.64 4.22 -2.02
N HIS A 67 -8.08 3.59 -0.97
CA HIS A 67 -8.25 4.04 0.42
C HIS A 67 -7.60 5.41 0.69
N PHE A 68 -6.47 5.70 0.03
CA PHE A 68 -5.81 7.00 0.11
C PHE A 68 -6.40 8.04 -0.86
N CYS A 69 -7.42 7.69 -1.63
CA CYS A 69 -7.96 8.52 -2.71
C CYS A 69 -6.89 8.95 -3.74
N ILE A 70 -5.88 8.09 -3.97
CA ILE A 70 -4.79 8.33 -4.91
C ILE A 70 -5.10 7.57 -6.20
N ASN A 71 -5.07 8.25 -7.34
CA ASN A 71 -5.20 7.61 -8.64
C ASN A 71 -3.84 7.09 -9.16
N GLN A 72 -3.84 6.31 -10.25
CA GLN A 72 -2.60 5.71 -10.77
C GLN A 72 -1.58 6.77 -11.23
N ASP A 73 -2.04 7.86 -11.83
CA ASP A 73 -1.17 8.91 -12.36
C ASP A 73 -0.50 9.70 -11.23
N GLU A 74 -1.25 10.00 -10.16
CA GLU A 74 -0.73 10.59 -8.93
C GLU A 74 0.32 9.69 -8.28
N PHE A 75 0.06 8.38 -8.23
CA PHE A 75 1.00 7.42 -7.64
C PHE A 75 2.32 7.30 -8.41
N GLU A 76 2.30 7.46 -9.73
CA GLU A 76 3.52 7.50 -10.54
C GLU A 76 4.31 8.81 -10.32
N GLY A 77 3.62 9.92 -10.05
CA GLY A 77 4.21 11.22 -9.75
C GLY A 77 4.75 11.40 -8.32
N LEU A 78 4.39 10.51 -7.38
CA LEU A 78 4.94 10.44 -6.01
C LEU A 78 6.38 9.92 -5.98
#